data_AF-A0A6N4WM18-F1
#
_entry.id   AF-A0A6N4WM18-F1
#
_cell.length_a   1.000
_cell.length_b   1.000
_cell.length_c   1.000
_cell.angle_alpha   90.00
_cell.angle_beta   90.00
_cell.angle_gamma   90.00
#
_symmetry.space_group_name_H-M   'P 1'
#
loop_
_entity.id
_entity.type
_entity.pdbx_description
1 polymer ?
#
loop_
_entity_poly.entity_id
_entity_poly.type
_entity_poly.pdbx_seq_one_letter_code
_entity_poly.pdbx_strand_id
1 'polypeptide(L)'
;MNYLATSITTFAVAMMASSAMADERLERLHTTMDVNQDTLVSHAEFIGHWGRSFDRRDKNHDGTLNGAEVGASSLKVTDENGDGVVSREEELALRQRHFERMDKDENQSLTLTELVNSSTRSTGQAAVKPKAPAGQSSYAAQRASVEALSELTSAPKMWLAEGFDSTDELAAIYFDALDWKGSHTKVFAWLGLPEDTSGKVPGVVLVHGGGGTAFKDWVKQWNARGYAAISIAVEGQTDVKDSNGDHHAPWQSHAWPGPKRSGIYGDSSERLQDQWMYHAVANTILANSLLSSLPEVDAESVGIMGVSWGGVITSAVIGIDERFAFAIPVYGCGDLSTAQNQYGRSLGKNEVYKQVWDPILGMNEAHMPTLWFSWPQDQHFPLDLQANCYGAQPGQHMVSLVPNMGHGHGSAWNRPESYAFADSVLNESSPWCLQKSAKQRGAVYKVIFQSSKSLDSAELVSTVDSGVTGSRQWVQTPLKAPLADGARWTVTADIPTGSTAWYINVKSGELISSSDFYQTP
;
A
#
# COMPACT_ATOMS: atom_id res chain seq x y z
N MET A 1 -67.15 8.76 16.28
CA MET A 1 -66.55 7.53 16.84
C MET A 1 -65.43 7.14 15.89
N ASN A 2 -64.18 7.51 16.17
CA ASN A 2 -63.20 6.75 17.00
C ASN A 2 -62.95 5.34 16.39
N TYR A 3 -61.74 4.83 16.14
CA TYR A 3 -60.38 5.22 16.53
C TYR A 3 -59.36 4.28 15.83
N LEU A 4 -58.12 4.78 15.68
CA LEU A 4 -56.81 4.14 15.88
C LEU A 4 -56.27 3.04 14.95
N ALA A 5 -55.14 3.40 14.32
CA ALA A 5 -54.02 2.55 13.97
C ALA A 5 -53.29 2.01 15.22
N THR A 6 -52.84 0.76 15.18
CA THR A 6 -51.92 0.15 16.19
C THR A 6 -51.08 -0.91 15.47
N SER A 7 -49.79 -0.62 15.23
CA SER A 7 -48.59 -1.15 15.91
C SER A 7 -48.21 -2.60 15.56
N ILE A 8 -47.05 -2.71 14.91
CA ILE A 8 -46.33 -3.97 14.65
C ILE A 8 -45.55 -4.37 15.91
N THR A 9 -45.69 -5.64 16.26
CA THR A 9 -45.19 -6.32 17.45
C THR A 9 -43.74 -6.79 17.25
N THR A 10 -42.86 -6.30 18.13
CA THR A 10 -41.94 -7.07 18.99
C THR A 10 -41.25 -8.32 18.44
N PHE A 11 -39.96 -8.21 18.11
CA PHE A 11 -38.99 -9.32 18.24
C PHE A 11 -37.56 -8.76 18.43
N ALA A 12 -37.24 -8.29 19.64
CA ALA A 12 -35.85 -8.02 20.08
C ALA A 12 -35.77 -7.79 21.60
N VAL A 13 -36.29 -8.71 22.41
CA VAL A 13 -36.08 -8.69 23.88
C VAL A 13 -35.34 -9.98 24.26
N ALA A 14 -34.02 -9.96 24.14
CA ALA A 14 -33.15 -10.96 24.79
C ALA A 14 -31.66 -10.56 24.89
N MET A 15 -31.20 -9.44 24.30
CA MET A 15 -29.77 -9.03 24.36
C MET A 15 -29.46 -7.67 25.03
N MET A 16 -30.45 -6.97 25.60
CA MET A 16 -30.24 -5.61 26.18
C MET A 16 -30.00 -5.54 27.70
N ALA A 17 -29.93 -6.66 28.41
CA ALA A 17 -29.93 -6.63 29.88
C ALA A 17 -28.54 -6.47 30.54
N SER A 18 -27.43 -6.49 29.78
CA SER A 18 -26.07 -6.40 30.36
C SER A 18 -25.36 -5.05 30.16
N SER A 19 -25.91 -4.11 29.39
CA SER A 19 -25.29 -2.79 29.13
C SER A 19 -25.90 -1.63 29.94
N ALA A 20 -27.12 -1.77 30.48
CA ALA A 20 -27.84 -0.66 31.13
C ALA A 20 -27.38 -0.33 32.57
N MET A 21 -26.73 -1.26 33.29
CA MET A 21 -26.32 -1.03 34.69
C MET A 21 -25.00 -0.24 34.85
N ALA A 22 -24.19 -0.10 33.79
CA ALA A 22 -22.96 0.67 33.85
C ALA A 22 -23.21 2.19 33.83
N ASP A 23 -24.36 2.63 33.29
CA ASP A 23 -24.69 4.04 33.03
C ASP A 23 -25.13 4.81 34.30
N GLU A 24 -26.05 4.25 35.10
CA GLU A 24 -26.61 4.93 36.29
C GLU A 24 -25.55 5.33 37.36
N ARG A 25 -24.44 4.58 37.45
CA ARG A 25 -23.37 4.86 38.42
C ARG A 25 -22.56 6.09 38.03
N LEU A 26 -22.36 6.32 36.75
CA LEU A 26 -21.57 7.42 36.19
C LEU A 26 -22.39 8.70 36.14
N GLU A 27 -23.69 8.59 35.86
CA GLU A 27 -24.63 9.70 35.98
C GLU A 27 -24.71 10.22 37.43
N ARG A 28 -24.78 9.31 38.42
CA ARG A 28 -24.70 9.70 39.83
C ARG A 28 -23.36 10.34 40.17
N LEU A 29 -22.26 9.81 39.64
CA LEU A 29 -20.92 10.36 39.86
C LEU A 29 -20.81 11.78 39.29
N HIS A 30 -21.24 11.99 38.05
CA HIS A 30 -21.30 13.31 37.39
C HIS A 30 -22.10 14.31 38.21
N THR A 31 -23.33 13.96 38.61
CA THR A 31 -24.20 14.82 39.43
C THR A 31 -23.60 15.12 40.82
N THR A 32 -22.76 14.24 41.37
CA THR A 32 -22.05 14.53 42.64
C THR A 32 -20.79 15.38 42.47
N MET A 33 -20.31 15.55 41.23
CA MET A 33 -19.16 16.38 40.90
C MET A 33 -19.59 17.76 40.42
N ASP A 34 -20.66 17.85 39.63
CA ASP A 34 -21.29 19.09 39.16
C ASP A 34 -21.99 19.79 40.34
N VAL A 35 -21.25 20.67 41.03
CA VAL A 35 -21.70 21.31 42.27
C VAL A 35 -22.62 22.49 41.96
N ASN A 36 -22.33 23.22 40.89
CA ASN A 36 -23.09 24.39 40.48
C ASN A 36 -24.33 24.05 39.61
N GLN A 37 -24.49 22.77 39.23
CA GLN A 37 -25.59 22.23 38.43
C GLN A 37 -25.70 22.86 37.05
N ASP A 38 -24.57 23.28 36.48
CA ASP A 38 -24.51 23.85 35.13
C ASP A 38 -24.38 22.78 34.03
N THR A 39 -24.47 21.51 34.42
CA THR A 39 -24.39 20.31 33.57
C THR A 39 -22.99 19.99 33.05
N LEU A 40 -21.97 20.72 33.52
CA LEU A 40 -20.57 20.46 33.29
C LEU A 40 -19.85 20.22 34.61
N VAL A 41 -18.82 19.39 34.60
CA VAL A 41 -17.90 19.26 35.74
C VAL A 41 -16.64 20.03 35.39
N SER A 42 -16.51 21.25 35.91
CA SER A 42 -15.29 22.02 35.72
C SER A 42 -14.06 21.33 36.32
N HIS A 43 -12.87 21.70 35.85
CA HIS A 43 -11.60 21.22 36.42
C HIS A 43 -11.54 21.35 37.96
N ALA A 44 -11.97 22.50 38.48
CA ALA A 44 -11.98 22.77 39.92
C ALA A 44 -12.96 21.85 40.68
N GLU A 45 -14.11 21.56 40.10
CA GLU A 45 -15.12 20.67 40.69
C GLU A 45 -14.67 19.21 40.68
N PHE A 46 -14.06 18.76 39.58
CA PHE A 46 -13.49 17.42 39.46
C PHE A 46 -12.39 17.20 40.50
N ILE A 47 -11.41 18.11 40.55
CA ILE A 47 -10.29 18.04 41.49
C ILE A 47 -10.79 18.17 42.93
N GLY A 48 -11.76 19.06 43.18
CA GLY A 48 -12.39 19.21 44.49
C GLY A 48 -13.14 17.97 44.96
N HIS A 49 -13.82 17.25 44.06
CA HIS A 49 -14.50 15.99 44.40
C HIS A 49 -13.50 14.90 44.82
N TRP A 50 -12.42 14.72 44.05
CA TRP A 50 -11.40 13.71 44.36
C TRP A 50 -10.58 14.08 45.60
N GLY A 51 -10.36 15.36 45.88
CA GLY A 51 -9.78 15.84 47.14
C GLY A 51 -10.64 15.45 48.35
N ARG A 52 -11.96 15.67 48.31
CA ARG A 52 -12.87 15.22 49.39
C ARG A 52 -12.94 13.71 49.53
N SER A 53 -12.73 12.98 48.43
CA SER A 53 -12.64 11.51 48.42
C SER A 53 -11.34 11.02 49.06
N PHE A 54 -10.23 11.74 48.88
CA PHE A 54 -8.97 11.50 49.58
C PHE A 54 -9.14 11.67 51.09
N ASP A 55 -9.65 12.83 51.53
CA ASP A 55 -9.82 13.15 52.96
C ASP A 55 -10.75 12.15 53.70
N ARG A 56 -11.66 11.49 52.97
CA ARG A 56 -12.54 10.44 53.53
C ARG A 56 -11.84 9.08 53.66
N ARG A 57 -10.85 8.82 52.80
CA ARG A 57 -10.07 7.57 52.80
C ARG A 57 -8.94 7.62 53.82
N ASP A 58 -8.39 8.81 54.06
CA ASP A 58 -7.40 9.10 55.10
C ASP A 58 -8.10 9.11 56.47
N LYS A 59 -8.26 7.92 57.06
CA LYS A 59 -9.07 7.74 58.27
C LYS A 59 -8.29 8.07 59.53
N ASN A 60 -6.97 7.90 59.48
CA ASN A 60 -6.08 8.24 60.58
C ASN A 60 -5.63 9.72 60.53
N HIS A 61 -5.99 10.45 59.46
CA HIS A 61 -5.73 11.87 59.24
C HIS A 61 -4.24 12.20 59.26
N ASP A 62 -3.42 11.32 58.71
CA ASP A 62 -1.97 11.50 58.64
C ASP A 62 -1.51 12.21 57.35
N GLY A 63 -2.45 12.51 56.44
CA GLY A 63 -2.19 13.22 55.18
C GLY A 63 -1.70 12.31 54.05
N THR A 64 -1.64 11.00 54.27
CA THR A 64 -1.23 9.98 53.30
C THR A 64 -2.22 8.82 53.28
N LEU A 65 -2.21 8.02 52.22
CA LEU A 65 -3.02 6.81 52.12
C LEU A 65 -2.12 5.59 52.05
N ASN A 66 -2.18 4.74 53.06
CA ASN A 66 -1.41 3.49 53.09
C ASN A 66 -2.21 2.31 52.52
N GLY A 67 -1.56 1.15 52.40
CA GLY A 67 -2.16 -0.03 51.77
C GLY A 67 -3.38 -0.61 52.48
N ALA A 68 -3.57 -0.30 53.76
CA ALA A 68 -4.78 -0.67 54.49
C ALA A 68 -5.97 0.24 54.15
N GLU A 69 -5.72 1.46 53.66
CA GLU A 69 -6.74 2.47 53.37
C GLU A 69 -7.22 2.48 51.92
N VAL A 70 -6.34 2.16 50.95
CA VAL A 70 -6.67 2.13 49.51
C VAL A 70 -6.60 0.76 48.86
N GLY A 71 -6.08 -0.25 49.57
CA GLY A 71 -5.84 -1.60 49.06
C GLY A 71 -4.57 -1.69 48.20
N ALA A 72 -3.84 -2.80 48.34
CA ALA A 72 -2.52 -3.00 47.73
C ALA A 72 -2.48 -2.87 46.18
N SER A 73 -3.60 -3.11 45.51
CA SER A 73 -3.72 -3.01 44.04
C SER A 73 -3.79 -1.57 43.55
N SER A 74 -4.32 -0.64 44.35
CA SER A 74 -4.43 0.79 43.99
C SER A 74 -3.14 1.55 44.29
N LEU A 75 -2.39 1.14 45.32
CA LEU A 75 -1.10 1.76 45.68
C LEU A 75 -0.11 1.77 44.49
N LYS A 76 0.06 0.63 43.80
CA LYS A 76 1.00 0.48 42.67
C LYS A 76 0.74 1.38 41.47
N VAL A 77 -0.46 1.96 41.36
CA VAL A 77 -0.87 2.78 40.21
C VAL A 77 -0.70 4.28 40.52
N THR A 78 -0.64 4.66 41.79
CA THR A 78 -0.66 6.08 42.22
C THR A 78 0.59 6.50 43.00
N ASP A 79 1.32 5.55 43.62
CA ASP A 79 2.61 5.81 44.31
C ASP A 79 3.72 6.01 43.26
N GLU A 80 3.91 7.26 42.82
CA GLU A 80 4.86 7.60 41.75
C GLU A 80 6.30 7.63 42.24
N ASN A 81 6.52 7.93 43.52
CA ASN A 81 7.86 8.03 44.09
C ASN A 81 8.36 6.70 44.69
N GLY A 82 7.46 5.72 44.87
CA GLY A 82 7.75 4.37 45.35
C GLY A 82 8.00 4.27 46.86
N ASP A 83 7.52 5.23 47.65
CA ASP A 83 7.73 5.30 49.11
C ASP A 83 6.75 4.42 49.92
N GLY A 84 5.79 3.79 49.25
CA GLY A 84 4.86 2.83 49.84
C GLY A 84 3.59 3.46 50.44
N VAL A 85 3.42 4.78 50.31
CA VAL A 85 2.18 5.51 50.63
C VAL A 85 1.77 6.38 49.45
N VAL A 86 0.51 6.81 49.40
CA VAL A 86 0.06 7.78 48.39
C VAL A 86 -0.19 9.11 49.09
N SER A 87 0.66 10.10 48.80
CA SER A 87 0.47 11.46 49.29
C SER A 87 -0.70 12.15 48.58
N ARG A 88 -1.22 13.20 49.21
CA ARG A 88 -2.28 14.02 48.62
C ARG A 88 -1.86 14.65 47.29
N GLU A 89 -0.59 15.00 47.14
CA GLU A 89 -0.05 15.59 45.91
C GLU A 89 -0.03 14.57 44.77
N GLU A 90 0.36 13.32 45.02
CA GLU A 90 0.38 12.26 44.03
C GLU A 90 -1.02 11.86 43.55
N GLU A 91 -1.99 11.75 44.47
CA GLU A 91 -3.37 11.49 44.09
C GLU A 91 -3.91 12.64 43.23
N LEU A 92 -3.65 13.90 43.58
CA LEU A 92 -4.11 15.04 42.80
C LEU A 92 -3.43 15.12 41.42
N ALA A 93 -2.14 14.81 41.32
CA ALA A 93 -1.41 14.74 40.04
C ALA A 93 -1.94 13.61 39.14
N LEU A 94 -2.28 12.45 39.71
CA LEU A 94 -2.93 11.39 38.95
C LEU A 94 -4.32 11.80 38.44
N ARG A 95 -5.12 12.46 39.29
CA ARG A 95 -6.46 12.94 38.93
C ARG A 95 -6.39 14.06 37.90
N GLN A 96 -5.38 14.91 37.95
CA GLN A 96 -5.07 15.88 36.90
C GLN A 96 -4.87 15.19 35.54
N ARG A 97 -3.98 14.21 35.46
CA ARG A 97 -3.75 13.44 34.22
C ARG A 97 -4.98 12.68 33.75
N HIS A 98 -5.84 12.25 34.68
CA HIS A 98 -7.13 11.65 34.33
C HIS A 98 -8.10 12.68 33.76
N PHE A 99 -8.20 13.86 34.35
CA PHE A 99 -9.00 14.96 33.84
C PHE A 99 -8.58 15.33 32.42
N GLU A 100 -7.29 15.58 32.19
CA GLU A 100 -6.72 15.90 30.87
C GLU A 100 -6.95 14.79 29.83
N ARG A 101 -6.98 13.53 30.27
CA ARG A 101 -7.29 12.41 29.39
C ARG A 101 -8.77 12.37 29.00
N MET A 102 -9.65 12.83 29.87
CA MET A 102 -11.11 12.86 29.71
C MET A 102 -11.59 14.12 28.99
N ASP A 103 -10.93 15.25 29.20
CA ASP A 103 -11.17 16.56 28.57
C ASP A 103 -10.62 16.55 27.14
N LYS A 104 -11.33 15.86 26.24
CA LYS A 104 -10.86 15.57 24.88
C LYS A 104 -10.85 16.79 23.98
N ASP A 105 -11.66 17.79 24.31
CA ASP A 105 -11.73 19.04 23.57
C ASP A 105 -10.92 20.19 24.22
N GLU A 106 -10.21 19.88 25.32
CA GLU A 106 -9.31 20.76 26.06
C GLU A 106 -9.99 22.05 26.55
N ASN A 107 -11.27 21.95 26.91
CA ASN A 107 -12.10 23.08 27.31
C ASN A 107 -12.10 23.35 28.83
N GLN A 108 -11.35 22.54 29.60
CA GLN A 108 -11.23 22.58 31.07
C GLN A 108 -12.51 22.24 31.84
N SER A 109 -13.45 21.53 31.21
CA SER A 109 -14.70 21.03 31.80
C SER A 109 -15.05 19.66 31.21
N LEU A 110 -15.68 18.79 32.00
CA LEU A 110 -16.12 17.48 31.54
C LEU A 110 -17.63 17.43 31.42
N THR A 111 -18.12 17.02 30.26
CA THR A 111 -19.52 16.65 30.08
C THR A 111 -19.79 15.24 30.63
N LEU A 112 -21.05 14.94 30.94
CA LEU A 112 -21.49 13.57 31.30
C LEU A 112 -21.06 12.53 30.26
N THR A 113 -21.07 12.91 28.98
CA THR A 113 -20.64 12.07 27.85
C THR A 113 -19.15 11.75 27.90
N GLU A 114 -18.29 12.73 28.19
CA GLU A 114 -16.85 12.52 28.34
C GLU A 114 -16.52 11.67 29.57
N LEU A 115 -17.27 11.85 30.65
CA LEU A 115 -17.15 11.04 31.86
C LEU A 115 -17.54 9.57 31.62
N VAL A 116 -18.66 9.34 30.92
CA VAL A 116 -19.17 7.98 30.62
C VAL A 116 -18.26 7.25 29.62
N ASN A 117 -17.83 7.91 28.55
CA ASN A 117 -16.96 7.34 27.51
C ASN A 117 -15.54 6.99 28.00
N SER A 118 -15.11 7.53 29.15
CA SER A 118 -13.84 7.18 29.78
C SER A 118 -13.86 5.83 30.52
N SER A 119 -15.05 5.33 30.87
CA SER A 119 -15.26 4.19 31.76
C SER A 119 -15.70 2.90 31.04
N THR A 120 -16.15 3.01 29.79
CA THR A 120 -16.46 1.87 28.93
C THR A 120 -15.16 1.30 28.37
N ARG A 121 -14.68 0.20 28.99
CA ARG A 121 -13.63 -0.63 28.39
C ARG A 121 -14.14 -1.18 27.06
N SER A 122 -13.40 -0.82 26.01
CA SER A 122 -13.37 -1.36 24.64
C SER A 122 -14.32 -0.73 23.60
N THR A 123 -13.68 -0.38 22.47
CA THR A 123 -14.15 -0.35 21.07
C THR A 123 -15.05 0.78 20.58
N GLY A 124 -14.47 1.65 19.74
CA GLY A 124 -15.08 2.03 18.46
C GLY A 124 -16.03 3.25 18.42
N GLN A 125 -15.50 4.34 17.85
CA GLN A 125 -16.13 5.31 16.94
C GLN A 125 -17.38 6.11 17.40
N ALA A 126 -17.21 7.43 17.49
CA ALA A 126 -18.29 8.41 17.32
C ALA A 126 -18.19 9.10 15.95
N ALA A 127 -19.33 9.18 15.28
CA ALA A 127 -19.57 9.94 14.07
C ALA A 127 -19.44 11.46 14.29
N VAL A 128 -19.01 12.16 13.24
CA VAL A 128 -18.67 13.60 13.17
C VAL A 128 -19.84 14.34 12.47
N LYS A 129 -20.30 15.55 12.85
CA LYS A 129 -19.79 16.92 12.50
C LYS A 129 -20.79 18.00 12.95
N PRO A 130 -20.40 19.30 13.11
CA PRO A 130 -19.21 19.94 12.53
C PRO A 130 -18.36 20.79 13.51
N LYS A 131 -17.04 20.53 13.53
CA LYS A 131 -16.01 21.54 13.85
C LYS A 131 -15.41 21.97 12.51
N ALA A 132 -15.28 23.28 12.27
CA ALA A 132 -14.59 23.83 11.10
C ALA A 132 -13.14 23.28 11.06
N PRO A 133 -12.59 23.05 9.86
CA PRO A 133 -11.63 21.98 9.63
C PRO A 133 -10.29 22.26 10.30
N ALA A 134 -9.73 21.24 10.96
CA ALA A 134 -8.27 21.09 10.98
C ALA A 134 -7.81 21.22 9.53
N GLY A 135 -6.88 22.13 9.23
CA GLY A 135 -6.43 22.39 7.87
C GLY A 135 -6.09 21.08 7.17
N GLN A 136 -6.99 20.58 6.34
CA GLN A 136 -6.66 19.51 5.41
C GLN A 136 -5.59 20.14 4.53
N SER A 137 -4.36 19.65 4.64
CA SER A 137 -3.34 19.85 3.61
C SER A 137 -4.06 19.65 2.28
N SER A 138 -4.08 20.69 1.45
CA SER A 138 -4.72 20.62 0.14
C SER A 138 -4.17 19.40 -0.61
N TYR A 139 -4.92 18.85 -1.56
CA TYR A 139 -4.38 17.74 -2.37
C TYR A 139 -3.07 18.12 -3.06
N ALA A 140 -2.87 19.40 -3.40
CA ALA A 140 -1.60 19.91 -3.89
C ALA A 140 -0.46 19.77 -2.87
N ALA A 141 -0.68 20.13 -1.60
CA ALA A 141 0.31 19.96 -0.55
C ALA A 141 0.55 18.48 -0.19
N GLN A 142 -0.46 17.63 -0.32
CA GLN A 142 -0.28 16.17 -0.20
C GLN A 142 0.57 15.62 -1.35
N ARG A 143 0.30 16.02 -2.59
CA ARG A 143 1.15 15.65 -3.74
C ARG A 143 2.59 16.13 -3.57
N ALA A 144 2.80 17.38 -3.15
CA ALA A 144 4.14 17.87 -2.83
C ALA A 144 4.85 17.04 -1.74
N SER A 145 4.10 16.49 -0.78
CA SER A 145 4.65 15.59 0.24
C SER A 145 4.99 14.20 -0.29
N VAL A 146 4.28 13.73 -1.33
CA VAL A 146 4.58 12.48 -2.04
C VAL A 146 5.77 12.69 -2.97
N GLU A 147 5.81 13.79 -3.73
CA GLU A 147 6.93 14.19 -4.57
C GLU A 147 8.22 14.30 -3.75
N ALA A 148 8.16 14.86 -2.54
CA ALA A 148 9.30 14.95 -1.62
C ALA A 148 9.88 13.59 -1.18
N LEU A 149 9.20 12.46 -1.44
CA LEU A 149 9.79 11.13 -1.23
C LEU A 149 10.95 10.85 -2.20
N SER A 150 11.04 11.57 -3.33
CA SER A 150 12.18 11.49 -4.25
C SER A 150 13.51 11.83 -3.58
N GLU A 151 13.47 12.64 -2.51
CA GLU A 151 14.65 13.07 -1.74
C GLU A 151 15.22 11.97 -0.82
N LEU A 152 14.59 10.80 -0.75
CA LEU A 152 15.09 9.63 0.00
C LEU A 152 16.28 8.95 -0.70
N THR A 153 17.27 9.75 -1.10
CA THR A 153 18.43 9.35 -1.93
C THR A 153 19.59 8.80 -1.13
N SER A 154 19.61 9.05 0.19
CA SER A 154 20.63 8.49 1.08
C SER A 154 20.35 7.03 1.38
N ALA A 155 21.37 6.18 1.29
CA ALA A 155 21.26 4.78 1.63
C ALA A 155 20.83 4.62 3.10
N PRO A 156 19.71 3.92 3.38
CA PRO A 156 19.32 3.65 4.75
C PRO A 156 20.33 2.74 5.43
N LYS A 157 20.40 2.80 6.76
CA LYS A 157 21.20 1.85 7.52
C LYS A 157 20.61 0.44 7.35
N MET A 158 21.49 -0.54 7.17
CA MET A 158 21.16 -1.94 6.94
C MET A 158 21.76 -2.84 8.02
N TRP A 159 21.06 -3.92 8.35
CA TRP A 159 21.49 -4.99 9.25
C TRP A 159 21.12 -6.34 8.67
N LEU A 160 21.89 -7.38 9.00
CA LEU A 160 21.45 -8.75 8.79
C LEU A 160 20.24 -9.05 9.68
N ALA A 161 19.25 -9.73 9.12
CA ALA A 161 18.13 -10.27 9.88
C ALA A 161 18.54 -11.63 10.47
N GLU A 162 18.80 -11.66 11.77
CA GLU A 162 19.18 -12.88 12.47
C GLU A 162 18.03 -13.91 12.50
N GLY A 163 18.38 -15.20 12.46
CA GLY A 163 17.42 -16.30 12.49
C GLY A 163 16.83 -16.71 11.14
N PHE A 164 17.34 -16.14 10.04
CA PHE A 164 16.98 -16.50 8.67
C PHE A 164 18.14 -17.22 7.97
N ASP A 165 17.82 -18.11 7.04
CA ASP A 165 18.79 -18.89 6.24
C ASP A 165 19.52 -18.01 5.21
N SER A 166 20.39 -17.13 5.69
CA SER A 166 21.25 -16.29 4.86
C SER A 166 22.49 -17.05 4.40
N THR A 167 22.95 -16.78 3.19
CA THR A 167 24.25 -17.18 2.63
C THR A 167 25.04 -15.93 2.23
N ASP A 168 26.28 -16.11 1.76
CA ASP A 168 27.11 -15.01 1.29
C ASP A 168 26.50 -14.31 0.06
N GLU A 169 25.77 -15.05 -0.77
CA GLU A 169 25.15 -14.57 -2.02
C GLU A 169 23.68 -14.14 -1.85
N LEU A 170 23.04 -14.48 -0.74
CA LEU A 170 21.64 -14.20 -0.46
C LEU A 170 21.40 -13.99 1.04
N ALA A 171 21.21 -12.74 1.44
CA ALA A 171 21.05 -12.35 2.83
C ALA A 171 19.64 -11.83 3.13
N ALA A 172 19.08 -12.27 4.26
CA ALA A 172 17.96 -11.58 4.87
C ALA A 172 18.48 -10.34 5.57
N ILE A 173 17.84 -9.20 5.32
CA ILE A 173 18.24 -7.93 5.90
C ILE A 173 17.03 -7.17 6.46
N TYR A 174 17.33 -6.28 7.39
CA TYR A 174 16.48 -5.15 7.71
C TYR A 174 17.16 -3.86 7.26
N PHE A 175 16.38 -2.90 6.75
CA PHE A 175 16.85 -1.53 6.60
C PHE A 175 15.90 -0.53 7.24
N ASP A 176 16.43 0.63 7.67
CA ASP A 176 15.62 1.68 8.28
C ASP A 176 14.64 2.30 7.27
N ALA A 177 13.42 2.55 7.74
CA ALA A 177 12.34 3.16 6.97
C ALA A 177 11.75 4.37 7.72
N LEU A 178 10.80 5.05 7.08
CA LEU A 178 10.16 6.22 7.66
C LEU A 178 9.38 5.87 8.94
N ASP A 179 9.33 6.82 9.87
CA ASP A 179 8.53 6.66 11.10
C ASP A 179 7.04 6.52 10.75
N TRP A 180 6.37 5.63 11.48
CA TRP A 180 4.93 5.44 11.36
C TRP A 180 4.28 5.67 12.73
N LYS A 181 3.31 6.59 12.80
CA LYS A 181 2.64 6.98 14.05
C LYS A 181 3.62 7.29 15.20
N GLY A 182 4.73 7.95 14.87
CA GLY A 182 5.77 8.36 15.82
C GLY A 182 6.70 7.24 16.29
N SER A 183 6.64 6.06 15.68
CA SER A 183 7.55 4.94 15.97
C SER A 183 8.48 4.67 14.80
N HIS A 184 9.76 4.45 15.09
CA HIS A 184 10.73 4.01 14.09
C HIS A 184 10.34 2.67 13.48
N THR A 185 10.47 2.55 12.16
CA THR A 185 10.14 1.32 11.42
C THR A 185 11.37 0.74 10.72
N LYS A 186 11.28 -0.55 10.39
CA LYS A 186 12.23 -1.24 9.53
C LYS A 186 11.49 -1.99 8.44
N VAL A 187 12.19 -2.27 7.34
CA VAL A 187 11.71 -3.11 6.24
C VAL A 187 12.53 -4.37 6.18
N PHE A 188 11.86 -5.51 6.20
CA PHE A 188 12.48 -6.80 5.89
C PHE A 188 12.69 -6.94 4.38
N ALA A 189 13.84 -7.47 3.97
CA ALA A 189 14.14 -7.76 2.58
C ALA A 189 15.05 -8.97 2.41
N TRP A 190 14.98 -9.58 1.22
CA TRP A 190 16.03 -10.46 0.71
C TRP A 190 16.89 -9.68 -0.26
N LEU A 191 18.19 -9.61 0.00
CA LEU A 191 19.20 -9.00 -0.85
C LEU A 191 20.12 -10.10 -1.36
N GLY A 192 20.34 -10.15 -2.66
CA GLY A 192 21.26 -11.11 -3.25
C GLY A 192 22.13 -10.52 -4.35
N LEU A 193 23.29 -11.14 -4.52
CA LEU A 193 24.26 -10.84 -5.56
C LEU A 193 24.38 -12.03 -6.52
N PRO A 194 24.69 -11.79 -7.81
CA PRO A 194 25.03 -12.87 -8.74
C PRO A 194 26.35 -13.54 -8.33
N GLU A 195 26.59 -14.77 -8.80
CA GLU A 195 27.85 -15.49 -8.52
C GLU A 195 29.08 -14.75 -9.06
N ASP A 196 28.95 -14.13 -10.23
CA ASP A 196 30.01 -13.32 -10.83
C ASP A 196 29.79 -11.84 -10.55
N THR A 197 30.59 -11.31 -9.62
CA THR A 197 30.71 -9.89 -9.30
C THR A 197 32.10 -9.37 -9.65
N SER A 198 32.72 -9.91 -10.72
CA SER A 198 34.01 -9.42 -11.26
C SER A 198 33.87 -8.07 -11.98
N GLY A 199 33.34 -7.09 -11.26
CA GLY A 199 32.90 -5.79 -11.75
C GLY A 199 31.63 -5.35 -11.05
N LYS A 200 31.19 -4.11 -11.33
CA LYS A 200 29.87 -3.67 -10.91
C LYS A 200 28.79 -4.31 -11.77
N VAL A 201 27.75 -4.83 -11.14
CA VAL A 201 26.63 -5.52 -11.80
C VAL A 201 25.37 -4.64 -11.79
N PRO A 202 24.45 -4.81 -12.75
CA PRO A 202 23.16 -4.12 -12.71
C PRO A 202 22.32 -4.58 -11.51
N GLY A 203 21.35 -3.77 -11.12
CA GLY A 203 20.49 -4.02 -9.97
C GLY A 203 19.00 -4.08 -10.32
N VAL A 204 18.19 -4.72 -9.49
CA VAL A 204 16.73 -4.61 -9.56
C VAL A 204 16.06 -4.59 -8.19
N VAL A 205 15.14 -3.63 -8.00
CA VAL A 205 14.24 -3.56 -6.85
C VAL A 205 12.95 -4.34 -7.17
N LEU A 206 12.56 -5.25 -6.28
CA LEU A 206 11.48 -6.20 -6.49
C LEU A 206 10.34 -6.00 -5.48
N VAL A 207 9.18 -5.56 -5.97
CA VAL A 207 8.02 -5.18 -5.13
C VAL A 207 6.88 -6.18 -5.26
N HIS A 208 6.49 -6.80 -4.15
CA HIS A 208 5.46 -7.84 -4.16
C HIS A 208 4.03 -7.29 -4.29
N GLY A 209 3.14 -8.08 -4.88
CA GLY A 209 1.69 -7.88 -4.85
C GLY A 209 1.03 -8.23 -3.52
N GLY A 210 -0.25 -7.88 -3.36
CA GLY A 210 -1.00 -8.09 -2.13
C GLY A 210 -1.00 -9.56 -1.68
N GLY A 211 -0.83 -9.78 -0.37
CA GLY A 211 -0.70 -11.13 0.20
C GLY A 211 0.68 -11.77 -0.01
N GLY A 212 1.60 -11.10 -0.70
CA GLY A 212 3.00 -11.50 -0.85
C GLY A 212 3.89 -11.07 0.31
N THR A 213 5.20 -11.30 0.11
CA THR A 213 6.29 -10.91 1.02
C THR A 213 7.57 -10.66 0.20
N ALA A 214 8.70 -10.41 0.84
CA ALA A 214 10.01 -10.45 0.21
C ALA A 214 10.33 -11.89 -0.25
N PHE A 215 10.50 -12.13 -1.55
CA PHE A 215 10.64 -13.48 -2.11
C PHE A 215 12.08 -13.83 -2.48
N LYS A 216 12.66 -14.83 -1.79
CA LYS A 216 13.97 -15.43 -2.11
C LYS A 216 14.10 -15.90 -3.55
N ASP A 217 13.10 -16.64 -4.02
CA ASP A 217 13.16 -17.26 -5.35
C ASP A 217 13.16 -16.21 -6.46
N TRP A 218 12.50 -15.07 -6.23
CA TRP A 218 12.51 -13.97 -7.18
C TRP A 218 13.87 -13.30 -7.27
N VAL A 219 14.54 -13.08 -6.13
CA VAL A 219 15.93 -12.61 -6.08
C VAL A 219 16.84 -13.58 -6.85
N LYS A 220 16.77 -14.88 -6.54
CA LYS A 220 17.58 -15.91 -7.21
C LYS A 220 17.40 -15.93 -8.73
N GLN A 221 16.20 -15.71 -9.23
CA GLN A 221 15.96 -15.65 -10.68
C GLN A 221 16.71 -14.49 -11.36
N TRP A 222 16.82 -13.34 -10.70
CA TRP A 222 17.58 -12.20 -11.21
C TRP A 222 19.10 -12.38 -11.01
N ASN A 223 19.52 -12.92 -9.87
CA ASN A 223 20.93 -13.26 -9.64
C ASN A 223 21.46 -14.24 -10.68
N ALA A 224 20.68 -15.27 -11.04
CA ALA A 224 21.04 -16.24 -12.08
C ALA A 224 21.22 -15.61 -13.48
N ARG A 225 20.83 -14.35 -13.65
CA ARG A 225 20.95 -13.57 -14.89
C ARG A 225 21.94 -12.41 -14.76
N GLY A 226 22.72 -12.37 -13.69
CA GLY A 226 23.79 -11.37 -13.50
C GLY A 226 23.34 -10.07 -12.85
N TYR A 227 22.13 -10.00 -12.26
CA TYR A 227 21.66 -8.81 -11.55
C TYR A 227 21.80 -9.00 -10.05
N ALA A 228 22.26 -7.97 -9.34
CA ALA A 228 21.96 -7.83 -7.93
C ALA A 228 20.46 -7.57 -7.76
N ALA A 229 19.83 -8.12 -6.73
CA ALA A 229 18.39 -7.96 -6.54
C ALA A 229 18.03 -7.80 -5.07
N ILE A 230 17.09 -6.88 -4.80
CA ILE A 230 16.48 -6.69 -3.48
C ILE A 230 14.97 -6.86 -3.57
N SER A 231 14.43 -7.87 -2.87
CA SER A 231 12.98 -8.06 -2.71
C SER A 231 12.55 -7.59 -1.34
N ILE A 232 11.63 -6.61 -1.29
CA ILE A 232 11.24 -5.92 -0.06
C ILE A 232 9.84 -6.30 0.40
N ALA A 233 9.62 -6.38 1.70
CA ALA A 233 8.31 -6.57 2.31
C ALA A 233 7.65 -5.21 2.61
N VAL A 234 6.55 -4.90 1.94
CA VAL A 234 5.91 -3.56 2.01
C VAL A 234 4.75 -3.48 3.00
N GLU A 235 4.52 -4.50 3.84
CA GLU A 235 3.42 -4.54 4.81
C GLU A 235 3.91 -4.90 6.25
N GLY A 236 5.16 -4.56 6.59
CA GLY A 236 5.72 -4.78 7.95
C GLY A 236 5.87 -6.25 8.36
N GLN A 237 5.90 -7.15 7.38
CA GLN A 237 6.00 -8.61 7.54
C GLN A 237 7.38 -9.15 7.16
N THR A 238 7.66 -10.40 7.53
CA THR A 238 8.82 -11.19 7.10
C THR A 238 8.40 -12.23 6.05
N ASP A 239 9.33 -13.06 5.57
CA ASP A 239 9.03 -14.21 4.71
C ASP A 239 8.64 -15.49 5.48
N VAL A 240 8.45 -15.40 6.79
CA VAL A 240 8.02 -16.52 7.63
C VAL A 240 6.50 -16.50 7.82
N LYS A 241 5.86 -17.66 7.75
CA LYS A 241 4.42 -17.82 8.01
C LYS A 241 4.15 -18.06 9.49
N ASP A 242 3.00 -17.61 10.00
CA ASP A 242 2.56 -17.88 11.38
C ASP A 242 2.36 -19.38 11.66
N SER A 243 2.08 -20.17 10.61
CA SER A 243 1.95 -21.63 10.68
C SER A 243 2.70 -22.27 9.52
N ASN A 244 3.70 -23.09 9.84
CA ASN A 244 4.51 -23.78 8.83
C ASN A 244 3.66 -24.82 8.09
N GLY A 245 3.65 -24.74 6.75
CA GLY A 245 2.94 -25.67 5.88
C GLY A 245 1.51 -25.26 5.51
N ASP A 246 0.97 -24.18 6.10
CA ASP A 246 -0.30 -23.58 5.66
C ASP A 246 -0.02 -22.41 4.72
N HIS A 247 -0.31 -22.60 3.43
CA HIS A 247 -0.15 -21.55 2.42
C HIS A 247 -1.09 -20.35 2.63
N HIS A 248 -2.17 -20.51 3.40
CA HIS A 248 -3.12 -19.45 3.73
C HIS A 248 -2.79 -18.70 5.03
N ALA A 249 -1.81 -19.18 5.81
CA ALA A 249 -1.38 -18.48 7.02
C ALA A 249 -0.89 -17.06 6.68
N PRO A 250 -1.11 -16.07 7.55
CA PRO A 250 -0.51 -14.76 7.38
C PRO A 250 1.02 -14.83 7.52
N TRP A 251 1.69 -13.82 6.95
CA TRP A 251 3.11 -13.61 7.18
C TRP A 251 3.34 -12.99 8.56
N GLN A 252 4.36 -13.45 9.26
CA GLN A 252 4.75 -12.97 10.58
C GLN A 252 5.13 -11.49 10.52
N SER A 253 4.54 -10.70 11.40
CA SER A 253 4.99 -9.32 11.64
C SER A 253 6.32 -9.33 12.40
N HIS A 254 7.26 -8.47 12.04
CA HIS A 254 8.47 -8.27 12.84
C HIS A 254 8.27 -7.17 13.91
N ALA A 255 9.28 -6.94 14.75
CA ALA A 255 9.21 -6.06 15.92
C ALA A 255 9.08 -4.56 15.60
N TRP A 256 9.49 -4.11 14.41
CA TRP A 256 9.45 -2.71 13.97
C TRP A 256 8.59 -2.47 12.71
N PRO A 257 7.33 -2.94 12.67
CA PRO A 257 6.56 -2.96 11.45
C PRO A 257 6.09 -1.55 11.04
N GLY A 258 6.09 -1.30 9.73
CA GLY A 258 5.30 -0.23 9.14
C GLY A 258 3.80 -0.61 9.03
N PRO A 259 2.98 0.26 8.40
CA PRO A 259 1.57 -0.03 8.16
C PRO A 259 1.37 -1.26 7.26
N LYS A 260 0.26 -1.96 7.45
CA LYS A 260 -0.24 -3.01 6.56
C LYS A 260 -1.27 -2.45 5.60
N ARG A 261 -1.35 -3.01 4.39
CA ARG A 261 -2.34 -2.59 3.40
C ARG A 261 -3.76 -2.85 3.92
N SER A 262 -4.58 -1.80 3.96
CA SER A 262 -6.00 -1.91 4.26
C SER A 262 -6.82 -1.99 2.97
N GLY A 263 -7.11 -3.20 2.48
CA GLY A 263 -7.97 -3.39 1.30
C GLY A 263 -7.47 -2.65 0.05
N ILE A 264 -8.36 -1.85 -0.56
CA ILE A 264 -8.06 -0.94 -1.68
C ILE A 264 -8.11 0.49 -1.14
N TYR A 265 -6.95 1.04 -0.76
CA TYR A 265 -6.81 2.39 -0.17
C TYR A 265 -7.76 2.65 1.01
N GLY A 266 -8.01 1.63 1.84
CA GLY A 266 -8.97 1.69 2.95
C GLY A 266 -8.52 2.57 4.12
N ASP A 267 -7.27 2.99 4.13
CA ASP A 267 -6.67 3.91 5.08
C ASP A 267 -6.54 5.34 4.52
N SER A 268 -7.09 5.64 3.34
CA SER A 268 -6.93 6.96 2.70
C SER A 268 -7.54 8.13 3.48
N SER A 269 -8.34 7.87 4.51
CA SER A 269 -8.84 8.89 5.44
C SER A 269 -7.85 9.27 6.54
N GLU A 270 -6.82 8.45 6.75
CA GLU A 270 -5.73 8.72 7.71
C GLU A 270 -4.84 9.85 7.19
N ARG A 271 -3.98 10.38 8.06
CA ARG A 271 -2.93 11.32 7.66
C ARG A 271 -2.05 10.68 6.59
N LEU A 272 -1.59 11.44 5.61
CA LEU A 272 -0.80 10.93 4.49
C LEU A 272 0.37 10.04 4.95
N GLN A 273 1.13 10.49 5.97
CA GLN A 273 2.29 9.76 6.52
C GLN A 273 1.90 8.50 7.34
N ASP A 274 0.62 8.32 7.65
CA ASP A 274 0.11 7.14 8.35
C ASP A 274 -0.50 6.12 7.38
N GLN A 275 -0.63 6.45 6.09
CA GLN A 275 -1.17 5.58 5.04
C GLN A 275 -0.12 4.58 4.55
N TRP A 276 -0.57 3.37 4.26
CA TRP A 276 0.26 2.29 3.74
C TRP A 276 0.96 2.65 2.43
N MET A 277 0.26 3.28 1.48
CA MET A 277 0.87 3.62 0.18
C MET A 277 2.05 4.58 0.32
N TYR A 278 2.00 5.50 1.29
CA TYR A 278 3.11 6.41 1.59
C TYR A 278 4.37 5.64 1.99
N HIS A 279 4.21 4.66 2.88
CA HIS A 279 5.31 3.80 3.32
C HIS A 279 5.76 2.84 2.21
N ALA A 280 4.85 2.26 1.44
CA ALA A 280 5.22 1.34 0.36
C ALA A 280 6.04 2.04 -0.74
N VAL A 281 5.68 3.27 -1.13
CA VAL A 281 6.45 4.10 -2.07
C VAL A 281 7.80 4.48 -1.46
N ALA A 282 7.82 5.01 -0.23
CA ALA A 282 9.06 5.39 0.46
C ALA A 282 10.04 4.22 0.61
N ASN A 283 9.55 3.05 1.01
CA ASN A 283 10.35 1.84 1.18
C ASN A 283 10.95 1.36 -0.14
N THR A 284 10.24 1.55 -1.26
CA THR A 284 10.73 1.20 -2.59
C THR A 284 11.86 2.14 -3.04
N ILE A 285 11.73 3.44 -2.78
CA ILE A 285 12.77 4.45 -3.08
C ILE A 285 14.01 4.23 -2.19
N LEU A 286 13.81 3.94 -0.90
CA LEU A 286 14.89 3.60 0.04
C LEU A 286 15.60 2.31 -0.37
N ALA A 287 14.88 1.32 -0.89
CA ALA A 287 15.47 0.09 -1.41
C ALA A 287 16.36 0.33 -2.63
N ASN A 288 15.97 1.25 -3.52
CA ASN A 288 16.83 1.72 -4.62
C ASN A 288 18.11 2.38 -4.06
N SER A 289 17.96 3.34 -3.15
CA SER A 289 19.10 4.03 -2.51
C SER A 289 20.04 3.06 -1.77
N LEU A 290 19.50 2.00 -1.15
CA LEU A 290 20.30 0.96 -0.52
C LEU A 290 21.05 0.11 -1.55
N LEU A 291 20.34 -0.45 -2.54
CA LEU A 291 20.92 -1.34 -3.54
C LEU A 291 22.03 -0.62 -4.34
N SER A 292 21.76 0.62 -4.77
CA SER A 292 22.71 1.46 -5.52
C SER A 292 23.93 1.88 -4.72
N SER A 293 23.90 1.74 -3.38
CA SER A 293 25.04 2.07 -2.51
C SER A 293 26.04 0.93 -2.35
N LEU A 294 25.67 -0.30 -2.75
CA LEU A 294 26.54 -1.46 -2.64
C LEU A 294 27.73 -1.32 -3.59
N PRO A 295 28.97 -1.62 -3.16
CA PRO A 295 30.15 -1.48 -4.01
C PRO A 295 30.12 -2.37 -5.25
N GLU A 296 29.40 -3.50 -5.18
CA GLU A 296 29.20 -4.45 -6.27
C GLU A 296 28.16 -3.99 -7.28
N VAL A 297 27.35 -2.97 -6.99
CA VAL A 297 26.24 -2.54 -7.86
C VAL A 297 26.63 -1.30 -8.68
N ASP A 298 26.25 -1.32 -9.95
CA ASP A 298 26.26 -0.14 -10.80
C ASP A 298 24.99 0.68 -10.56
N ALA A 299 25.15 1.82 -9.88
CA ALA A 299 24.06 2.67 -9.44
C ALA A 299 23.23 3.26 -10.60
N GLU A 300 23.83 3.40 -11.79
CA GLU A 300 23.14 3.91 -12.98
C GLU A 300 22.38 2.82 -13.75
N SER A 301 22.51 1.56 -13.32
CA SER A 301 21.94 0.38 -13.98
C SER A 301 20.97 -0.38 -13.06
N VAL A 302 20.26 0.34 -12.19
CA VAL A 302 19.25 -0.23 -11.28
C VAL A 302 17.85 -0.02 -11.85
N GLY A 303 17.11 -1.10 -12.04
CA GLY A 303 15.71 -1.07 -12.44
C GLY A 303 14.73 -1.42 -11.31
N ILE A 304 13.45 -1.39 -11.63
CA ILE A 304 12.37 -1.79 -10.72
C ILE A 304 11.39 -2.73 -11.41
N MET A 305 10.94 -3.76 -10.69
CA MET A 305 9.86 -4.64 -11.12
C MET A 305 8.88 -4.87 -9.98
N GLY A 306 7.59 -4.72 -10.26
CA GLY A 306 6.54 -4.89 -9.27
C GLY A 306 5.35 -5.66 -9.79
N VAL A 307 4.79 -6.54 -8.94
CA VAL A 307 3.67 -7.41 -9.33
C VAL A 307 2.36 -7.00 -8.67
N SER A 308 1.28 -6.84 -9.43
CA SER A 308 -0.07 -6.54 -8.92
C SER A 308 -0.07 -5.24 -8.09
N TRP A 309 -0.33 -5.26 -6.78
CA TRP A 309 -0.11 -4.09 -5.92
C TRP A 309 1.33 -3.56 -5.98
N GLY A 310 2.33 -4.42 -6.11
CA GLY A 310 3.71 -4.00 -6.38
C GLY A 310 3.84 -3.32 -7.74
N GLY A 311 3.02 -3.70 -8.72
CA GLY A 311 2.91 -3.02 -10.01
C GLY A 311 2.31 -1.62 -9.86
N VAL A 312 1.26 -1.46 -9.03
CA VAL A 312 0.70 -0.14 -8.68
C VAL A 312 1.73 0.74 -7.98
N ILE A 313 2.47 0.18 -7.01
CA ILE A 313 3.57 0.88 -6.33
C ILE A 313 4.65 1.27 -7.34
N THR A 314 5.03 0.37 -8.24
CA THR A 314 6.02 0.65 -9.30
C THR A 314 5.52 1.78 -10.20
N SER A 315 4.27 1.75 -10.67
CA SER A 315 3.68 2.82 -11.48
C SER A 315 3.64 4.17 -10.75
N ALA A 316 3.48 4.19 -9.43
CA ALA A 316 3.55 5.43 -8.66
C ALA A 316 5.00 5.92 -8.50
N VAL A 317 5.93 5.01 -8.16
CA VAL A 317 7.34 5.32 -7.92
C VAL A 317 8.03 5.88 -9.16
N ILE A 318 7.73 5.37 -10.36
CA ILE A 318 8.36 5.87 -11.60
C ILE A 318 7.97 7.31 -11.98
N GLY A 319 6.90 7.85 -11.38
CA GLY A 319 6.53 9.26 -11.48
C GLY A 319 7.14 10.13 -10.38
N ILE A 320 7.97 9.56 -9.49
CA ILE A 320 8.55 10.23 -8.32
C ILE A 320 10.08 10.10 -8.33
N ASP A 321 10.62 8.90 -8.58
CA ASP A 321 12.05 8.62 -8.57
C ASP A 321 12.56 8.36 -10.00
N GLU A 322 13.26 9.36 -10.55
CA GLU A 322 13.81 9.32 -11.91
C GLU A 322 15.09 8.48 -12.05
N ARG A 323 15.65 7.97 -10.94
CA ARG A 323 16.95 7.28 -10.92
C ARG A 323 16.91 5.85 -11.47
N PHE A 324 15.73 5.30 -11.73
CA PHE A 324 15.63 3.94 -12.28
C PHE A 324 16.01 3.90 -13.75
N ALA A 325 16.92 2.99 -14.12
CA ALA A 325 17.33 2.76 -15.49
C ALA A 325 16.21 2.15 -16.36
N PHE A 326 15.31 1.39 -15.75
CA PHE A 326 14.13 0.81 -16.38
C PHE A 326 13.05 0.45 -15.35
N ALA A 327 11.80 0.30 -15.79
CA ALA A 327 10.72 -0.16 -14.91
C ALA A 327 9.80 -1.21 -15.55
N ILE A 328 9.30 -2.12 -14.73
CA ILE A 328 8.44 -3.23 -15.16
C ILE A 328 7.21 -3.33 -14.23
N PRO A 329 6.17 -2.51 -14.45
CA PRO A 329 4.87 -2.71 -13.82
C PRO A 329 4.20 -3.97 -14.39
N VAL A 330 4.01 -4.99 -13.55
CA VAL A 330 3.30 -6.22 -13.92
C VAL A 330 1.87 -6.17 -13.41
N TYR A 331 0.92 -6.21 -14.34
CA TYR A 331 -0.52 -6.02 -14.15
C TYR A 331 -0.90 -4.61 -13.64
N GLY A 332 -0.37 -4.24 -12.47
CA GLY A 332 -0.67 -3.01 -11.76
C GLY A 332 -0.41 -1.75 -12.58
N CYS A 333 -1.36 -0.82 -12.51
CA CYS A 333 -1.37 0.45 -13.22
C CYS A 333 -2.20 1.48 -12.45
N GLY A 334 -2.32 2.70 -12.99
CA GLY A 334 -3.22 3.75 -12.51
C GLY A 334 -4.52 3.86 -13.31
N ASP A 335 -5.16 5.03 -13.21
CA ASP A 335 -6.47 5.39 -13.77
C ASP A 335 -7.63 4.47 -13.30
N LEU A 336 -7.44 3.85 -12.13
CA LEU A 336 -8.34 2.80 -11.63
C LEU A 336 -9.67 3.33 -11.08
N SER A 337 -9.84 4.66 -10.93
CA SER A 337 -11.04 5.25 -10.34
C SER A 337 -12.30 5.03 -11.19
N THR A 338 -12.13 4.84 -12.49
CA THR A 338 -13.23 4.60 -13.45
C THR A 338 -13.37 3.14 -13.85
N ALA A 339 -12.51 2.25 -13.34
CA ALA A 339 -12.52 0.84 -13.66
C ALA A 339 -13.89 0.20 -13.37
N GLN A 340 -14.45 -0.56 -14.30
CA GLN A 340 -15.74 -1.21 -14.14
C GLN A 340 -15.70 -2.48 -13.25
N ASN A 341 -14.68 -2.59 -12.37
CA ASN A 341 -14.46 -3.72 -11.47
C ASN A 341 -14.38 -3.25 -9.99
N GLN A 342 -13.76 -4.06 -9.12
CA GLN A 342 -13.62 -3.74 -7.69
C GLN A 342 -12.89 -2.42 -7.44
N TYR A 343 -11.94 -2.04 -8.29
CA TYR A 343 -11.19 -0.81 -8.09
C TYR A 343 -12.06 0.41 -8.27
N GLY A 344 -12.81 0.56 -9.37
CA GLY A 344 -13.67 1.73 -9.53
C GLY A 344 -14.82 1.77 -8.52
N ARG A 345 -15.31 0.61 -8.05
CA ARG A 345 -16.25 0.56 -6.91
C ARG A 345 -15.67 1.13 -5.62
N SER A 346 -14.40 0.83 -5.32
CA SER A 346 -13.71 1.34 -4.12
C SER A 346 -13.18 2.77 -4.30
N LEU A 347 -12.72 3.13 -5.49
CA LEU A 347 -11.92 4.33 -5.75
C LEU A 347 -12.70 5.47 -6.42
N GLY A 348 -13.84 5.19 -7.06
CA GLY A 348 -14.60 6.19 -7.81
C GLY A 348 -15.08 7.39 -6.97
N LYS A 349 -15.20 7.21 -5.64
CA LYS A 349 -15.53 8.27 -4.67
C LYS A 349 -14.37 8.62 -3.72
N ASN A 350 -13.20 8.02 -3.92
CA ASN A 350 -12.03 8.25 -3.09
C ASN A 350 -11.21 9.42 -3.68
N GLU A 351 -11.47 10.63 -3.17
CA GLU A 351 -10.80 11.83 -3.68
C GLU A 351 -9.31 11.88 -3.33
N VAL A 352 -8.88 11.29 -2.21
CA VAL A 352 -7.45 11.18 -1.87
C VAL A 352 -6.73 10.32 -2.91
N TYR A 353 -7.30 9.18 -3.29
CA TYR A 353 -6.74 8.39 -4.39
C TYR A 353 -6.67 9.21 -5.69
N LYS A 354 -7.81 9.73 -6.15
CA LYS A 354 -7.91 10.42 -7.46
C LYS A 354 -7.00 11.65 -7.58
N GLN A 355 -6.69 12.31 -6.46
CA GLN A 355 -5.98 13.59 -6.46
C GLN A 355 -4.53 13.49 -5.95
N VAL A 356 -4.15 12.37 -5.33
CA VAL A 356 -2.82 12.22 -4.69
C VAL A 356 -2.14 10.92 -5.11
N TRP A 357 -2.84 9.79 -5.07
CA TRP A 357 -2.19 8.48 -5.22
C TRP A 357 -2.39 7.79 -6.57
N ASP A 358 -3.31 8.25 -7.42
CA ASP A 358 -3.50 7.62 -8.72
C ASP A 358 -2.20 7.73 -9.54
N PRO A 359 -1.55 6.60 -9.91
CA PRO A 359 -0.29 6.62 -10.65
C PRO A 359 -0.32 7.44 -11.93
N ILE A 360 -1.48 7.61 -12.56
CA ILE A 360 -1.61 8.42 -13.78
C ILE A 360 -1.22 9.89 -13.56
N LEU A 361 -1.28 10.39 -12.31
CA LEU A 361 -0.98 11.78 -11.97
C LEU A 361 0.49 12.16 -12.15
N GLY A 362 1.42 11.20 -11.97
CA GLY A 362 2.86 11.42 -12.11
C GLY A 362 3.46 10.79 -13.36
N MET A 363 2.63 10.17 -14.21
CA MET A 363 3.13 9.37 -15.33
C MET A 363 3.86 10.22 -16.38
N ASN A 364 3.59 11.52 -16.44
CA ASN A 364 4.30 12.46 -17.32
C ASN A 364 5.77 12.70 -16.90
N GLU A 365 6.18 12.27 -15.70
CA GLU A 365 7.55 12.32 -15.21
C GLU A 365 8.29 10.97 -15.43
N ALA A 366 7.60 9.92 -15.91
CA ALA A 366 8.21 8.62 -16.18
C ALA A 366 8.99 8.64 -17.52
N HIS A 367 10.26 9.04 -17.47
CA HIS A 367 11.15 9.16 -18.65
C HIS A 367 11.95 7.91 -18.97
N MET A 368 12.15 7.02 -18.00
CA MET A 368 12.88 5.77 -18.18
C MET A 368 12.12 4.79 -19.10
N PRO A 369 12.80 3.87 -19.79
CA PRO A 369 12.14 2.81 -20.53
C PRO A 369 11.27 1.92 -19.63
N THR A 370 10.06 1.59 -20.08
CA THR A 370 9.12 0.73 -19.33
C THR A 370 8.67 -0.50 -20.11
N LEU A 371 8.47 -1.61 -19.39
CA LEU A 371 7.74 -2.79 -19.87
C LEU A 371 6.42 -2.91 -19.12
N TRP A 372 5.32 -2.71 -19.83
CA TRP A 372 3.98 -2.97 -19.32
C TRP A 372 3.62 -4.42 -19.58
N PHE A 373 3.72 -5.22 -18.51
CA PHE A 373 3.65 -6.67 -18.60
C PHE A 373 2.33 -7.18 -18.02
N SER A 374 1.52 -7.84 -18.83
CA SER A 374 0.20 -8.30 -18.41
C SER A 374 -0.30 -9.44 -19.29
N TRP A 375 -1.60 -9.71 -19.19
CA TRP A 375 -2.32 -10.70 -19.98
C TRP A 375 -3.77 -10.27 -20.20
N PRO A 376 -4.46 -10.82 -21.21
CA PRO A 376 -5.72 -10.23 -21.67
C PRO A 376 -6.89 -10.42 -20.72
N GLN A 377 -6.89 -11.51 -19.95
CA GLN A 377 -7.98 -11.87 -19.04
C GLN A 377 -7.69 -11.47 -17.58
N ASP A 378 -6.78 -10.52 -17.36
CA ASP A 378 -6.56 -9.96 -16.01
C ASP A 378 -7.85 -9.32 -15.46
N GLN A 379 -8.43 -9.92 -14.42
CA GLN A 379 -9.66 -9.41 -13.78
C GLN A 379 -9.42 -8.18 -12.91
N HIS A 380 -8.17 -7.92 -12.53
CA HIS A 380 -7.81 -6.87 -11.58
C HIS A 380 -7.48 -5.57 -12.29
N PHE A 381 -6.65 -5.63 -13.32
CA PHE A 381 -6.12 -4.44 -13.98
C PHE A 381 -6.50 -4.43 -15.46
N PRO A 382 -7.54 -3.65 -15.83
CA PRO A 382 -7.99 -3.57 -17.22
C PRO A 382 -6.91 -3.03 -18.16
N LEU A 383 -6.84 -3.60 -19.37
CA LEU A 383 -5.80 -3.26 -20.36
C LEU A 383 -5.93 -1.83 -20.89
N ASP A 384 -7.14 -1.30 -20.95
CA ASP A 384 -7.42 0.09 -21.33
C ASP A 384 -6.83 1.08 -20.32
N LEU A 385 -6.87 0.77 -19.02
CA LEU A 385 -6.30 1.63 -17.98
C LEU A 385 -4.77 1.52 -17.92
N GLN A 386 -4.24 0.32 -18.17
CA GLN A 386 -2.81 0.14 -18.40
C GLN A 386 -2.35 0.95 -19.63
N ALA A 387 -3.16 0.99 -20.69
CA ALA A 387 -2.89 1.78 -21.89
C ALA A 387 -2.90 3.29 -21.65
N ASN A 388 -3.80 3.77 -20.78
CA ASN A 388 -3.79 5.17 -20.38
C ASN A 388 -2.47 5.55 -19.69
N CYS A 389 -1.93 4.66 -18.84
CA CYS A 389 -0.64 4.90 -18.18
C CYS A 389 0.50 4.95 -19.19
N TYR A 390 0.70 3.90 -19.98
CA TYR A 390 1.83 3.89 -20.91
C TYR A 390 1.69 4.89 -22.05
N GLY A 391 0.47 5.35 -22.36
CA GLY A 391 0.24 6.41 -23.33
C GLY A 391 0.49 7.83 -22.78
N ALA A 392 0.47 8.00 -21.46
CA ALA A 392 0.73 9.28 -20.80
C ALA A 392 2.22 9.52 -20.51
N GLN A 393 3.04 8.46 -20.44
CA GLN A 393 4.47 8.60 -20.19
C GLN A 393 5.23 9.14 -21.41
N PRO A 394 6.26 9.98 -21.21
CA PRO A 394 7.17 10.41 -22.28
C PRO A 394 8.25 9.37 -22.61
N GLY A 395 8.59 8.47 -21.68
CA GLY A 395 9.59 7.43 -21.84
C GLY A 395 9.22 6.41 -22.93
N GLN A 396 10.23 5.67 -23.41
CA GLN A 396 9.96 4.55 -24.32
C GLN A 396 9.18 3.46 -23.60
N HIS A 397 8.18 2.88 -24.26
CA HIS A 397 7.42 1.77 -23.69
C HIS A 397 7.37 0.57 -24.60
N MET A 398 7.48 -0.60 -23.99
CA MET A 398 7.19 -1.89 -24.58
C MET A 398 5.98 -2.48 -23.85
N VAL A 399 5.10 -3.15 -24.58
CA VAL A 399 3.97 -3.88 -24.02
C VAL A 399 4.19 -5.38 -24.24
N SER A 400 3.84 -6.20 -23.27
CA SER A 400 3.76 -7.65 -23.43
C SER A 400 2.48 -8.18 -22.78
N LEU A 401 1.55 -8.63 -23.61
CA LEU A 401 0.27 -9.22 -23.22
C LEU A 401 0.30 -10.71 -23.54
N VAL A 402 0.71 -11.51 -22.54
CA VAL A 402 0.92 -12.95 -22.71
C VAL A 402 -0.40 -13.70 -22.48
N PRO A 403 -0.99 -14.33 -23.51
CA PRO A 403 -2.22 -15.08 -23.32
C PRO A 403 -2.03 -16.24 -22.32
N ASN A 404 -3.02 -16.46 -21.45
CA ASN A 404 -3.01 -17.51 -20.43
C ASN A 404 -1.90 -17.41 -19.35
N MET A 405 -1.26 -16.24 -19.18
CA MET A 405 -0.25 -16.06 -18.13
C MET A 405 -0.80 -16.26 -16.72
N GLY A 406 -2.04 -15.82 -16.48
CA GLY A 406 -2.66 -15.79 -15.16
C GLY A 406 -2.17 -14.65 -14.27
N HIS A 407 -2.87 -14.39 -13.17
CA HIS A 407 -2.53 -13.32 -12.23
C HIS A 407 -1.79 -13.89 -11.01
N GLY A 408 -0.54 -13.50 -10.81
CA GLY A 408 0.25 -13.89 -9.65
C GLY A 408 1.73 -13.59 -9.79
N HIS A 409 2.46 -13.70 -8.67
CA HIS A 409 3.91 -13.48 -8.62
C HIS A 409 4.68 -14.48 -9.47
N GLY A 410 4.39 -15.78 -9.30
CA GLY A 410 5.00 -16.86 -10.08
C GLY A 410 4.79 -16.72 -11.59
N SER A 411 3.57 -16.39 -12.01
CA SER A 411 3.23 -16.13 -13.41
C SER A 411 4.08 -15.02 -14.04
N ALA A 412 4.44 -14.00 -13.26
CA ALA A 412 5.22 -12.87 -13.74
C ALA A 412 6.72 -13.20 -13.84
N TRP A 413 7.32 -13.79 -12.80
CA TRP A 413 8.78 -13.99 -12.78
C TRP A 413 9.25 -15.29 -13.43
N ASN A 414 8.37 -16.25 -13.73
CA ASN A 414 8.76 -17.47 -14.45
C ASN A 414 8.88 -17.25 -15.97
N ARG A 415 8.45 -16.08 -16.44
CA ARG A 415 8.39 -15.73 -17.85
C ARG A 415 9.61 -14.91 -18.29
N PRO A 416 10.11 -15.10 -19.53
CA PRO A 416 11.39 -14.52 -19.95
C PRO A 416 11.34 -13.02 -20.29
N GLU A 417 10.15 -12.43 -20.47
CA GLU A 417 9.99 -11.08 -21.04
C GLU A 417 10.65 -9.97 -20.21
N SER A 418 10.47 -9.98 -18.88
CA SER A 418 11.06 -8.97 -17.99
C SER A 418 12.58 -8.92 -18.09
N TYR A 419 13.20 -10.10 -18.19
CA TYR A 419 14.65 -10.24 -18.24
C TYR A 419 15.21 -9.78 -19.58
N ALA A 420 14.61 -10.25 -20.69
CA ALA A 420 15.01 -9.83 -22.02
C ALA A 420 14.83 -8.31 -22.26
N PHE A 421 13.79 -7.73 -21.65
CA PHE A 421 13.58 -6.29 -21.64
C PHE A 421 14.70 -5.56 -20.89
N ALA A 422 14.96 -5.93 -19.63
CA ALA A 422 16.01 -5.32 -18.83
C ALA A 422 17.37 -5.39 -19.54
N ASP A 423 17.74 -6.56 -20.05
CA ASP A 423 19.00 -6.76 -20.79
C ASP A 423 19.08 -5.85 -22.01
N SER A 424 17.99 -5.68 -22.75
CA SER A 424 17.99 -4.81 -23.93
C SER A 424 18.13 -3.33 -23.56
N VAL A 425 17.47 -2.89 -22.49
CA VAL A 425 17.56 -1.49 -22.06
C VAL A 425 18.98 -1.17 -21.60
N LEU A 426 19.60 -2.05 -20.80
CA LEU A 426 20.94 -1.80 -20.28
C LEU A 426 22.04 -1.94 -21.34
N ASN A 427 21.91 -2.89 -22.28
CA ASN A 427 22.95 -3.14 -23.29
C ASN A 427 22.79 -2.30 -24.56
N GLU A 428 21.55 -1.92 -24.92
CA GLU A 428 21.22 -1.26 -26.18
C GLU A 428 20.60 0.13 -25.99
N SER A 429 20.41 0.58 -24.73
CA SER A 429 19.72 1.83 -24.38
C SER A 429 18.31 1.94 -24.97
N SER A 430 17.66 0.80 -25.24
CA SER A 430 16.34 0.71 -25.86
C SER A 430 15.71 -0.67 -25.60
N PRO A 431 14.38 -0.77 -25.45
CA PRO A 431 13.70 -2.06 -25.44
C PRO A 431 13.95 -2.84 -26.74
N TRP A 432 14.10 -4.17 -26.64
CA TRP A 432 14.39 -5.04 -27.79
C TRP A 432 13.29 -5.08 -28.85
N CYS A 433 12.07 -4.65 -28.53
CA CYS A 433 10.97 -4.49 -29.48
C CYS A 433 10.13 -3.27 -29.13
N LEU A 434 10.14 -2.27 -30.03
CA LEU A 434 9.40 -1.03 -29.89
C LEU A 434 8.36 -0.88 -30.99
N GLN A 435 7.12 -0.57 -30.63
CA GLN A 435 6.14 -0.12 -31.60
C GLN A 435 6.53 1.27 -32.12
N LYS A 436 6.76 1.40 -33.43
CA LYS A 436 7.02 2.70 -34.08
C LYS A 436 5.77 3.34 -34.66
N SER A 437 4.77 2.54 -35.04
CA SER A 437 3.46 3.03 -35.44
C SER A 437 2.42 1.92 -35.48
N ALA A 438 1.17 2.24 -35.14
CA ALA A 438 0.00 1.43 -35.41
C ALA A 438 -1.04 2.25 -36.18
N LYS A 439 -1.58 1.70 -37.27
CA LYS A 439 -2.57 2.40 -38.11
C LYS A 439 -3.66 1.43 -38.57
N GLN A 440 -4.91 1.82 -38.31
CA GLN A 440 -6.09 1.16 -38.89
C GLN A 440 -6.54 1.90 -40.16
N ARG A 441 -6.86 1.15 -41.22
CA ARG A 441 -7.54 1.64 -42.43
C ARG A 441 -8.65 0.66 -42.81
N GLY A 442 -9.90 1.03 -42.50
CA GLY A 442 -11.02 0.10 -42.62
C GLY A 442 -10.82 -1.11 -41.69
N ALA A 443 -10.91 -2.32 -42.23
CA ALA A 443 -10.65 -3.55 -41.49
C ALA A 443 -9.15 -3.87 -41.35
N VAL A 444 -8.26 -3.19 -42.07
CA VAL A 444 -6.83 -3.52 -42.07
C VAL A 444 -6.12 -2.77 -40.95
N TYR A 445 -5.50 -3.50 -40.03
CA TYR A 445 -4.62 -2.97 -38.99
C TYR A 445 -3.17 -3.28 -39.32
N LYS A 446 -2.34 -2.24 -39.39
CA LYS A 446 -0.91 -2.36 -39.68
C LYS A 446 -0.09 -1.81 -38.52
N VAL A 447 0.84 -2.63 -38.04
CA VAL A 447 1.79 -2.25 -36.99
C VAL A 447 3.20 -2.35 -37.55
N ILE A 448 4.04 -1.38 -37.19
CA ILE A 448 5.46 -1.36 -37.49
C ILE A 448 6.20 -1.42 -36.16
N PHE A 449 7.00 -2.46 -35.99
CA PHE A 449 7.92 -2.62 -34.88
C PHE A 449 9.35 -2.29 -35.33
N GLN A 450 10.17 -1.84 -34.40
CA GLN A 450 11.62 -1.87 -34.48
C GLN A 450 12.11 -2.90 -33.48
N SER A 451 12.85 -3.92 -33.91
CA SER A 451 13.34 -4.97 -33.01
C SER A 451 14.77 -5.37 -33.30
N SER A 452 15.55 -5.56 -32.23
CA SER A 452 16.90 -6.13 -32.27
C SER A 452 16.90 -7.66 -32.32
N LYS A 453 15.75 -8.30 -32.14
CA LYS A 453 15.56 -9.75 -32.26
C LYS A 453 14.77 -10.10 -33.52
N SER A 454 14.92 -11.33 -34.00
CA SER A 454 14.08 -11.88 -35.08
C SER A 454 12.64 -12.06 -34.58
N LEU A 455 11.65 -11.70 -35.40
CA LEU A 455 10.23 -11.95 -35.10
C LEU A 455 9.73 -13.12 -35.95
N ASP A 456 9.54 -14.27 -35.31
CA ASP A 456 9.32 -15.56 -35.96
C ASP A 456 7.84 -15.77 -36.34
N SER A 457 6.93 -15.21 -35.57
CA SER A 457 5.49 -15.29 -35.84
C SER A 457 4.74 -14.09 -35.26
N ALA A 458 3.49 -13.93 -35.70
CA ALA A 458 2.58 -12.93 -35.18
C ALA A 458 1.15 -13.47 -35.10
N GLU A 459 0.36 -12.90 -34.19
CA GLU A 459 -1.05 -13.20 -34.04
C GLU A 459 -1.83 -11.92 -33.73
N LEU A 460 -3.03 -11.81 -34.29
CA LEU A 460 -4.01 -10.81 -33.87
C LEU A 460 -4.74 -11.38 -32.66
N VAL A 461 -4.77 -10.63 -31.57
CA VAL A 461 -5.63 -10.94 -30.43
C VAL A 461 -6.76 -9.93 -30.42
N SER A 462 -7.98 -10.41 -30.55
CA SER A 462 -9.17 -9.56 -30.72
C SER A 462 -10.37 -10.09 -29.95
N THR A 463 -11.32 -9.21 -29.65
CA THR A 463 -12.60 -9.56 -29.04
C THR A 463 -13.73 -8.74 -29.64
N VAL A 464 -14.94 -9.29 -29.62
CA VAL A 464 -16.20 -8.59 -29.92
C VAL A 464 -16.95 -8.20 -28.64
N ASP A 465 -16.46 -8.64 -27.48
CA ASP A 465 -17.09 -8.38 -26.19
C ASP A 465 -16.79 -6.96 -25.70
N SER A 466 -17.66 -6.41 -24.86
CA SER A 466 -17.46 -5.11 -24.20
C SER A 466 -17.38 -5.26 -22.67
N GLY A 467 -17.13 -4.17 -21.96
CA GLY A 467 -16.97 -4.17 -20.49
C GLY A 467 -15.52 -4.38 -20.05
N VAL A 468 -15.28 -4.83 -18.81
CA VAL A 468 -13.92 -5.02 -18.26
C VAL A 468 -13.11 -5.98 -19.13
N THR A 469 -11.91 -5.57 -19.58
CA THR A 469 -11.08 -6.35 -20.53
C THR A 469 -10.82 -7.77 -20.04
N GLY A 470 -10.61 -7.93 -18.74
CA GLY A 470 -10.40 -9.23 -18.10
C GLY A 470 -11.51 -10.23 -18.36
N SER A 471 -12.77 -9.78 -18.36
CA SER A 471 -13.93 -10.65 -18.48
C SER A 471 -14.30 -10.99 -19.93
N ARG A 472 -13.61 -10.38 -20.91
CA ARG A 472 -13.86 -10.58 -22.35
C ARG A 472 -13.26 -11.90 -22.82
N GLN A 473 -13.92 -12.54 -23.79
CA GLN A 473 -13.38 -13.67 -24.52
C GLN A 473 -12.47 -13.16 -25.65
N TRP A 474 -11.20 -13.53 -25.58
CA TRP A 474 -10.18 -13.11 -26.55
C TRP A 474 -9.87 -14.24 -27.53
N VAL A 475 -9.93 -13.92 -28.82
CA VAL A 475 -9.60 -14.84 -29.91
C VAL A 475 -8.19 -14.52 -30.41
N GLN A 476 -7.34 -15.53 -30.45
CA GLN A 476 -6.00 -15.46 -31.04
C GLN A 476 -6.07 -15.99 -32.48
N THR A 477 -5.76 -15.14 -33.46
CA THR A 477 -5.77 -15.48 -34.88
C THR A 477 -4.34 -15.40 -35.43
N PRO A 478 -3.73 -16.51 -35.83
CA PRO A 478 -2.40 -16.50 -36.44
C PRO A 478 -2.36 -15.60 -37.69
N LEU A 479 -1.29 -14.83 -37.82
CA LEU A 479 -1.06 -13.93 -38.95
C LEU A 479 0.04 -14.49 -39.86
N LYS A 480 0.20 -13.85 -41.03
CA LYS A 480 1.38 -14.06 -41.86
C LYS A 480 2.64 -13.64 -41.08
N ALA A 481 3.76 -14.27 -41.42
CA ALA A 481 5.04 -13.94 -40.82
C ALA A 481 5.35 -12.43 -40.91
N PRO A 482 5.88 -11.82 -39.84
CA PRO A 482 6.35 -10.43 -39.87
C PRO A 482 7.31 -10.18 -41.04
N LEU A 483 7.11 -9.08 -41.77
CA LEU A 483 7.97 -8.71 -42.89
C LEU A 483 9.14 -7.85 -42.38
N ALA A 484 10.36 -8.37 -42.50
CA ALA A 484 11.58 -7.68 -42.09
C ALA A 484 12.14 -6.76 -43.20
N ASP A 485 12.62 -5.59 -42.80
CA ASP A 485 13.45 -4.67 -43.57
C ASP A 485 14.52 -4.08 -42.62
N GLY A 486 15.65 -4.79 -42.51
CA GLY A 486 16.62 -4.56 -41.43
C GLY A 486 15.98 -4.83 -40.05
N ALA A 487 16.16 -3.90 -39.11
CA ALA A 487 15.54 -3.97 -37.77
C ALA A 487 14.05 -3.56 -37.75
N ARG A 488 13.50 -3.15 -38.89
CA ARG A 488 12.09 -2.76 -39.02
C ARG A 488 11.25 -3.97 -39.40
N TRP A 489 10.17 -4.19 -38.67
CA TRP A 489 9.24 -5.30 -38.89
C TRP A 489 7.83 -4.79 -39.13
N THR A 490 7.20 -5.23 -40.20
CA THR A 490 5.82 -4.86 -40.54
C THR A 490 4.89 -6.06 -40.36
N VAL A 491 3.84 -5.88 -39.57
CA VAL A 491 2.76 -6.86 -39.41
C VAL A 491 1.45 -6.24 -39.86
N THR A 492 0.63 -7.02 -40.56
CA THR A 492 -0.69 -6.60 -41.02
C THR A 492 -1.72 -7.66 -40.65
N ALA A 493 -2.85 -7.22 -40.10
CA ALA A 493 -3.97 -8.05 -39.71
C ALA A 493 -5.27 -7.51 -40.29
N ASP A 494 -6.19 -8.41 -40.64
CA ASP A 494 -7.58 -8.07 -40.92
C ASP A 494 -8.37 -8.20 -39.63
N ILE A 495 -8.89 -7.08 -39.12
CA ILE A 495 -9.70 -7.03 -37.90
C ILE A 495 -11.05 -7.70 -38.19
N PRO A 496 -11.46 -8.72 -37.41
CA PRO A 496 -12.78 -9.33 -37.56
C PRO A 496 -13.90 -8.30 -37.41
N THR A 497 -14.94 -8.42 -38.26
CA THR A 497 -16.12 -7.56 -38.19
C THR A 497 -16.74 -7.56 -36.80
N GLY A 498 -17.02 -6.38 -36.26
CA GLY A 498 -17.61 -6.23 -34.92
C GLY A 498 -16.61 -6.31 -33.77
N SER A 499 -15.30 -6.40 -34.04
CA SER A 499 -14.29 -6.32 -32.98
C SER A 499 -14.39 -4.98 -32.23
N THR A 500 -14.44 -5.06 -30.92
CA THR A 500 -14.51 -3.93 -29.99
C THR A 500 -13.12 -3.56 -29.45
N ALA A 501 -12.18 -4.52 -29.42
CA ALA A 501 -10.80 -4.27 -29.04
C ALA A 501 -9.85 -5.31 -29.65
N TRP A 502 -8.60 -4.90 -29.86
CA TRP A 502 -7.56 -5.75 -30.42
C TRP A 502 -6.14 -5.21 -30.17
N TYR A 503 -5.16 -6.09 -30.37
CA TYR A 503 -3.74 -5.78 -30.47
C TYR A 503 -3.04 -6.93 -31.24
N ILE A 504 -1.79 -6.71 -31.66
CA ILE A 504 -0.97 -7.73 -32.32
C ILE A 504 0.12 -8.19 -31.37
N ASN A 505 0.25 -9.49 -31.18
CA ASN A 505 1.44 -10.10 -30.58
C ASN A 505 2.43 -10.50 -31.67
N VAL A 506 3.71 -10.20 -31.44
CA VAL A 506 4.84 -10.74 -32.21
C VAL A 506 5.70 -11.59 -31.28
N LYS A 507 6.25 -12.70 -31.81
CA LYS A 507 7.00 -13.68 -31.02
C LYS A 507 8.44 -13.79 -31.50
N SER A 508 9.37 -13.88 -30.56
CA SER A 508 10.79 -14.17 -30.79
C SER A 508 11.19 -15.33 -29.88
N GLY A 509 11.23 -16.55 -30.42
CA GLY A 509 11.25 -17.76 -29.60
C GLY A 509 10.10 -17.79 -28.59
N GLU A 510 10.42 -17.80 -27.29
CA GLU A 510 9.44 -17.79 -26.19
C GLU A 510 8.96 -16.38 -25.80
N LEU A 511 9.63 -15.33 -26.27
CA LEU A 511 9.32 -13.95 -25.92
C LEU A 511 8.11 -13.44 -26.69
N ILE A 512 7.24 -12.71 -26.00
CA ILE A 512 6.13 -11.98 -26.60
C ILE A 512 6.32 -10.47 -26.44
N SER A 513 6.16 -9.74 -27.53
CA SER A 513 5.94 -8.29 -27.53
C SER A 513 4.60 -7.99 -28.19
N SER A 514 3.89 -6.99 -27.69
CA SER A 514 2.57 -6.59 -28.16
C SER A 514 2.63 -5.19 -28.78
N SER A 515 1.79 -4.95 -29.78
CA SER A 515 1.36 -3.60 -30.11
C SER A 515 0.60 -3.01 -28.92
N ASP A 516 0.46 -1.69 -28.90
CA ASP A 516 -0.43 -1.04 -27.94
C ASP A 516 -1.84 -1.60 -28.08
N PHE A 517 -2.53 -1.69 -26.95
CA PHE A 517 -3.94 -2.03 -26.87
C PHE A 517 -4.78 -0.98 -27.61
N TYR A 518 -5.69 -1.44 -28.48
CA TYR A 518 -6.69 -0.61 -29.11
C TYR A 518 -8.09 -1.07 -28.72
N GLN A 519 -8.96 -0.11 -28.44
CA GLN A 519 -10.39 -0.33 -28.23
C GLN A 519 -11.20 0.73 -28.96
N THR A 520 -12.33 0.33 -29.53
CA THR A 520 -13.29 1.26 -30.13
C THR A 520 -13.92 2.14 -29.05
N PRO A 521 -14.17 3.44 -29.33
CA PRO A 521 -14.83 4.35 -28.41
C PRO A 521 -16.18 3.85 -27.86
#